data_AF-A0A3D2Q3G9-F1
#
_entry.id   AF-A0A3D2Q3G9-F1
#
_cell.length_a   1.000
_cell.length_b   1.000
_cell.length_c   1.000
_cell.angle_alpha   90.00
_cell.angle_beta   90.00
_cell.angle_gamma   90.00
#
_symmetry.space_group_name_H-M   'P 1'
#
loop_
_entity.id
_entity.type
_entity.pdbx_description
1 polymer ?
#
loop_
_entity_poly.entity_id
_entity_poly.type
_entity_poly.pdbx_seq_one_letter_code
_entity_poly.pdbx_strand_id
1 'polypeptide(L)'
;PLIIGRWPGKIIGFFYVWLFIHFCALVDREYCSTIVAAFMPETPLVVFLIHGTIMFAYITYCGLEVLARINQLFLPLNAGLLTILFALATPEMKIANILPVFDTGFLTLIKSTITPLSWFGEIVALAVIIPYLAEQKNVYRLTIKALFFVLVLIEIATVGVLLVFGPTLTSSYFFPVLSGTKMINIANFIERLEIIPVIVWITSGTVKGALFLWAAALGSSQLLGLKDYRPLILPLAVIVTSLSYLLHPSIIDLLNFLTQTFPFYALTFEFGIPFLLLIIVLIKGSGKK
;
A
#
# COMPACT_ATOMS: atom_id res chain seq x y z
N PRO A 1 18.89 19.10 0.64
CA PRO A 1 19.68 20.35 0.50
C PRO A 1 19.54 21.32 1.67
N LEU A 2 18.30 21.65 2.08
CA LEU A 2 18.05 22.66 3.12
C LEU A 2 18.57 22.27 4.53
N ILE A 3 18.43 21.01 4.94
CA ILE A 3 18.71 20.58 6.32
C ILE A 3 20.17 20.09 6.50
N ILE A 4 20.60 19.20 5.62
CA ILE A 4 21.89 18.47 5.72
C ILE A 4 22.86 18.78 4.57
N GLY A 5 22.57 19.79 3.73
CA GLY A 5 23.40 20.15 2.59
C GLY A 5 23.12 19.33 1.32
N ARG A 6 23.90 19.61 0.26
CA ARG A 6 23.68 19.06 -1.09
C ARG A 6 23.99 17.58 -1.18
N TRP A 7 25.16 17.14 -0.71
CA TRP A 7 25.62 15.75 -0.85
C TRP A 7 24.83 14.77 0.03
N PRO A 8 24.70 14.97 1.36
CA PRO A 8 23.89 14.06 2.18
C PRO A 8 22.42 14.05 1.74
N GLY A 9 21.88 15.19 1.31
CA GLY A 9 20.52 15.28 0.79
C GLY A 9 20.31 14.46 -0.51
N LYS A 10 21.30 14.42 -1.39
CA LYS A 10 21.24 13.58 -2.60
C LYS A 10 21.28 12.09 -2.26
N ILE A 11 22.09 11.68 -1.28
CA ILE A 11 22.16 10.28 -0.81
C ILE A 11 20.81 9.85 -0.24
N ILE A 12 20.21 10.65 0.64
CA ILE A 12 18.88 10.35 1.19
C ILE A 12 17.83 10.30 0.06
N GLY A 13 17.86 11.27 -0.87
CA GLY A 13 16.95 11.28 -2.02
C GLY A 13 17.07 10.02 -2.87
N PHE A 14 18.28 9.52 -3.10
CA PHE A 14 18.51 8.25 -3.81
C PHE A 14 17.84 7.08 -3.10
N PHE A 15 17.98 6.96 -1.78
CA PHE A 15 17.34 5.87 -1.06
C PHE A 15 15.80 5.99 -1.02
N TYR A 16 15.23 7.19 -1.02
CA TYR A 16 13.78 7.37 -1.21
C TYR A 16 13.31 6.99 -2.61
N VAL A 17 14.10 7.28 -3.65
CA VAL A 17 13.81 6.81 -5.01
C VAL A 17 13.80 5.28 -5.04
N TRP A 18 14.82 4.64 -4.45
CA TRP A 18 14.86 3.19 -4.31
C TRP A 18 13.63 2.66 -3.55
N LEU A 19 13.26 3.29 -2.44
CA LEU A 19 12.07 2.92 -1.67
C LEU A 19 10.81 2.91 -2.53
N PHE A 20 10.57 3.97 -3.31
CA PHE A 20 9.39 4.04 -4.18
C PHE A 20 9.43 3.03 -5.33
N ILE A 21 10.60 2.75 -5.90
CA ILE A 21 10.76 1.68 -6.90
C ILE A 21 10.40 0.32 -6.27
N HIS A 22 10.94 0.05 -5.09
CA HIS A 22 10.72 -1.21 -4.38
C HIS A 22 9.26 -1.37 -3.93
N PHE A 23 8.65 -0.32 -3.39
CA PHE A 23 7.23 -0.32 -3.03
C PHE A 23 6.34 -0.53 -4.25
N CYS A 24 6.64 0.10 -5.38
CA CYS A 24 5.93 -0.14 -6.64
C CYS A 24 6.03 -1.62 -7.05
N ALA A 25 7.22 -2.20 -6.95
CA ALA A 25 7.45 -3.61 -7.28
C ALA A 25 6.70 -4.58 -6.34
N LEU A 26 6.66 -4.28 -5.05
CA LEU A 26 5.90 -5.06 -4.06
C LEU A 26 4.40 -5.01 -4.35
N VAL A 27 3.84 -3.82 -4.60
CA VAL A 27 2.43 -3.66 -4.95
C VAL A 27 2.10 -4.47 -6.19
N ASP A 28 2.89 -4.36 -7.26
CA ASP A 28 2.68 -5.15 -8.49
C ASP A 28 2.71 -6.65 -8.21
N ARG A 29 3.67 -7.09 -7.38
CA ARG A 29 3.82 -8.48 -7.03
C ARG A 29 2.67 -9.01 -6.17
N GLU A 30 2.18 -8.25 -5.21
CA GLU A 30 1.12 -8.66 -4.27
C GLU A 30 -0.19 -8.99 -5.00
N TYR A 31 -0.79 -8.04 -5.73
CA TYR A 31 -2.10 -8.30 -6.33
C TYR A 31 -1.99 -9.24 -7.54
N CYS A 32 -0.90 -9.20 -8.32
CA CYS A 32 -0.70 -10.15 -9.42
C CYS A 32 -0.54 -11.59 -8.91
N SER A 33 0.24 -11.80 -7.84
CA SER A 33 0.37 -13.13 -7.23
C SER A 33 -0.97 -13.63 -6.70
N THR A 34 -1.78 -12.71 -6.15
CA THR A 34 -3.11 -13.03 -5.63
C THR A 34 -4.06 -13.46 -6.76
N ILE A 35 -4.04 -12.76 -7.89
CA ILE A 35 -4.85 -13.11 -9.08
C ILE A 35 -4.45 -14.49 -9.62
N VAL A 36 -3.15 -14.73 -9.79
CA VAL A 36 -2.63 -16.02 -10.27
C VAL A 36 -3.02 -17.14 -9.31
N ALA A 37 -2.79 -16.96 -8.01
CA ALA A 37 -3.05 -17.98 -7.00
C ALA A 37 -4.54 -18.31 -6.85
N ALA A 38 -5.43 -17.31 -7.01
CA ALA A 38 -6.84 -17.49 -6.75
C ALA A 38 -7.70 -17.77 -8.00
N PHE A 39 -7.30 -17.32 -9.18
CA PHE A 39 -8.17 -17.30 -10.38
C PHE A 39 -7.53 -17.85 -11.65
N MET A 40 -6.24 -17.59 -11.88
CA MET A 40 -5.58 -17.92 -13.15
C MET A 40 -4.23 -18.62 -12.93
N PRO A 41 -4.23 -19.83 -12.31
CA PRO A 41 -2.98 -20.53 -11.95
C PRO A 41 -2.18 -21.00 -13.16
N GLU A 42 -2.83 -21.22 -14.31
CA GLU A 42 -2.19 -21.66 -15.56
C GLU A 42 -1.51 -20.51 -16.32
N THR A 43 -1.81 -19.26 -15.97
CA THR A 43 -1.21 -18.10 -16.64
C THR A 43 0.07 -17.68 -15.91
N PRO A 44 1.22 -17.57 -16.63
CA PRO A 44 2.47 -17.17 -16.00
C PRO A 44 2.37 -15.80 -15.32
N LEU A 45 2.87 -15.70 -14.09
CA LEU A 45 2.86 -14.47 -13.29
C LEU A 45 3.41 -13.24 -14.04
N VAL A 46 4.47 -13.44 -14.83
CA VAL A 46 5.12 -12.37 -15.59
C VAL A 46 4.15 -11.63 -16.53
N VAL A 47 3.12 -12.30 -17.04
CA VAL A 47 2.10 -11.69 -17.91
C VAL A 47 1.32 -10.64 -17.13
N PHE A 48 0.93 -10.94 -15.89
CA PHE A 48 0.21 -9.99 -15.03
C PHE A 48 1.11 -8.85 -14.58
N LEU A 49 2.37 -9.12 -14.23
CA LEU A 49 3.32 -8.08 -13.84
C LEU A 49 3.57 -7.06 -14.97
N ILE A 50 3.78 -7.55 -16.19
CA ILE A 50 3.95 -6.67 -17.36
C ILE A 50 2.68 -5.84 -17.57
N HIS A 51 1.50 -6.46 -17.51
CA HIS A 51 0.23 -5.76 -17.67
C HIS A 51 0.03 -4.66 -16.61
N GLY A 52 0.21 -5.03 -15.34
CA GLY A 52 0.11 -4.12 -14.20
C GLY A 52 1.03 -2.93 -14.32
N THR A 53 2.31 -3.20 -14.56
CA THR A 53 3.31 -2.14 -14.70
C THR A 53 3.07 -1.26 -15.93
N ILE A 54 2.54 -1.78 -17.04
CA ILE A 54 2.11 -0.97 -18.19
C ILE A 54 0.98 0.00 -17.78
N MET A 55 -0.01 -0.47 -17.01
CA MET A 55 -1.07 0.41 -16.51
C MET A 55 -0.51 1.52 -15.63
N PHE A 56 0.44 1.20 -14.75
CA PHE A 56 1.07 2.21 -13.89
C PHE A 56 1.81 3.22 -14.73
N ALA A 57 2.65 2.76 -15.67
CA ALA A 57 3.42 3.60 -16.56
C ALA A 57 2.54 4.55 -17.37
N TYR A 58 1.42 4.06 -17.89
CA TYR A 58 0.46 4.88 -18.63
C TYR A 58 -0.15 5.99 -17.76
N ILE A 59 -0.66 5.64 -16.57
CA ILE A 59 -1.24 6.62 -15.64
C ILE A 59 -0.17 7.65 -15.20
N THR A 60 1.03 7.18 -14.86
CA THR A 60 2.16 8.04 -14.51
C THR A 60 2.54 8.99 -15.65
N TYR A 61 2.50 8.53 -16.91
CA TYR A 61 2.81 9.35 -18.08
C TYR A 61 1.78 10.46 -18.30
N CYS A 62 0.50 10.14 -18.10
CA CYS A 62 -0.61 11.11 -18.12
C CYS A 62 -0.52 12.15 -17.00
N GLY A 63 0.20 11.83 -15.91
CA GLY A 63 0.58 12.76 -14.85
C GLY A 63 -0.33 12.73 -13.62
N LEU A 64 0.06 13.51 -12.60
CA LEU A 64 -0.55 13.48 -11.27
C LEU A 64 -2.04 13.83 -11.27
N GLU A 65 -2.49 14.71 -12.16
CA GLU A 65 -3.90 15.09 -12.25
C GLU A 65 -4.79 13.90 -12.69
N VAL A 66 -4.33 13.14 -13.69
CA VAL A 66 -5.05 11.94 -14.16
C VAL A 66 -5.06 10.87 -13.07
N LEU A 67 -3.93 10.67 -12.38
CA LEU A 67 -3.87 9.79 -11.22
C LEU A 67 -4.89 10.18 -10.15
N ALA A 68 -4.98 11.48 -9.80
CA ALA A 68 -5.93 11.98 -8.82
C ALA A 68 -7.40 11.78 -9.26
N ARG A 69 -7.71 12.01 -10.55
CA ARG A 69 -9.06 11.80 -11.11
C ARG A 69 -9.47 10.31 -11.10
N ILE A 70 -8.55 9.41 -11.42
CA ILE A 70 -8.79 7.96 -11.32
C ILE A 70 -9.05 7.58 -9.86
N ASN A 71 -8.25 8.09 -8.92
CA ASN A 71 -8.45 7.81 -7.50
C ASN A 71 -9.78 8.36 -6.97
N GLN A 72 -10.25 9.51 -7.46
CA GLN A 72 -11.58 10.05 -7.12
C GLN A 72 -12.72 9.12 -7.55
N LEU A 73 -12.54 8.33 -8.60
CA LEU A 73 -13.50 7.32 -9.03
C LEU A 73 -13.35 6.01 -8.25
N PHE A 74 -12.12 5.53 -8.08
CA PHE A 74 -11.85 4.23 -7.49
C PHE A 74 -12.03 4.21 -5.97
N LEU A 75 -11.72 5.30 -5.27
CA LEU A 75 -11.88 5.36 -3.82
C LEU A 75 -13.34 5.12 -3.35
N PRO A 76 -14.37 5.85 -3.85
CA PRO A 76 -15.75 5.60 -3.45
C PRO A 76 -16.25 4.23 -3.92
N LEU A 77 -15.81 3.76 -5.10
CA LEU A 77 -16.10 2.41 -5.57
C LEU A 77 -15.59 1.36 -4.58
N ASN A 78 -14.31 1.46 -4.19
CA ASN A 78 -13.66 0.49 -3.30
C ASN A 78 -14.27 0.52 -1.90
N ALA A 79 -14.51 1.72 -1.36
CA ALA A 79 -15.18 1.88 -0.07
C ALA A 79 -16.59 1.26 -0.09
N GLY A 80 -17.38 1.57 -1.12
CA GLY A 80 -18.73 1.02 -1.28
C GLY A 80 -18.74 -0.50 -1.42
N LEU A 81 -17.85 -1.05 -2.25
CA LEU A 81 -17.71 -2.49 -2.45
C LEU A 81 -17.31 -3.23 -1.17
N LEU A 82 -16.34 -2.70 -0.41
CA LEU A 82 -15.96 -3.28 0.88
C LEU A 82 -17.11 -3.20 1.90
N THR A 83 -17.78 -2.05 2.00
CA THR A 83 -18.93 -1.91 2.91
C THR A 83 -20.06 -2.87 2.56
N ILE A 84 -20.41 -3.01 1.27
CA ILE A 84 -21.42 -3.98 0.81
C ILE A 84 -20.97 -5.40 1.16
N LEU A 85 -19.73 -5.77 0.86
CA LEU A 85 -19.22 -7.10 1.12
C LEU A 85 -19.38 -7.50 2.60
N PHE A 86 -18.95 -6.64 3.53
CA PHE A 86 -19.05 -6.94 4.95
C PHE A 86 -20.49 -6.84 5.49
N ALA A 87 -21.34 -6.00 4.90
CA ALA A 87 -22.78 -6.01 5.19
C ALA A 87 -23.41 -7.36 4.80
N LEU A 88 -23.08 -7.89 3.63
CA LEU A 88 -23.55 -9.21 3.18
C LEU A 88 -22.98 -10.36 4.03
N ALA A 89 -21.77 -10.22 4.57
CA ALA A 89 -21.15 -11.21 5.44
C ALA A 89 -21.68 -11.22 6.88
N THR A 90 -22.51 -10.24 7.27
CA THR A 90 -23.01 -10.10 8.65
C THR A 90 -23.72 -11.36 9.19
N PRO A 91 -24.50 -12.15 8.41
CA PRO A 91 -25.12 -13.38 8.91
C PRO A 91 -24.12 -14.45 9.39
N GLU A 92 -22.89 -14.44 8.85
CA GLU A 92 -21.83 -15.39 9.22
C GLU A 92 -21.00 -14.92 10.43
N MET A 93 -21.15 -13.65 10.84
CA MET A 93 -20.35 -13.04 11.89
C MET A 93 -20.86 -13.42 13.28
N LYS A 94 -19.96 -13.94 14.14
CA LYS A 94 -20.26 -14.29 15.53
C LYS A 94 -19.31 -13.56 16.46
N ILE A 95 -19.86 -12.72 17.36
CA ILE A 95 -19.06 -11.98 18.36
C ILE A 95 -18.26 -12.94 19.25
N ALA A 96 -18.80 -14.13 19.52
CA ALA A 96 -18.09 -15.16 20.29
C ALA A 96 -16.73 -15.55 19.67
N ASN A 97 -16.53 -15.39 18.37
CA ASN A 97 -15.29 -15.76 17.68
C ASN A 97 -14.10 -14.84 18.01
N ILE A 98 -14.35 -13.63 18.53
CA ILE A 98 -13.28 -12.69 18.93
C ILE A 98 -13.05 -12.66 20.45
N LEU A 99 -13.80 -13.46 21.21
CA LEU A 99 -13.64 -13.56 22.65
C LEU A 99 -12.72 -14.74 23.04
N PRO A 100 -11.98 -14.64 24.15
CA PRO A 100 -11.76 -13.43 24.96
C PRO A 100 -10.87 -12.40 24.26
N VAL A 101 -11.15 -11.11 24.45
CA VAL A 101 -10.28 -10.02 23.99
C VAL A 101 -9.17 -9.79 25.02
N PHE A 102 -7.96 -9.42 24.56
CA PHE A 102 -6.79 -9.13 25.40
C PHE A 102 -6.25 -10.33 26.20
N ASP A 103 -6.46 -11.56 25.72
CA ASP A 103 -5.91 -12.78 26.33
C ASP A 103 -4.39 -12.95 26.10
N THR A 104 -3.75 -11.98 25.45
CA THR A 104 -2.31 -11.94 25.20
C THR A 104 -1.62 -10.89 26.05
N GLY A 105 -0.40 -11.15 26.49
CA GLY A 105 0.40 -10.18 27.24
C GLY A 105 0.59 -8.85 26.49
N PHE A 106 0.62 -7.73 27.24
CA PHE A 106 0.71 -6.38 26.71
C PHE A 106 1.89 -6.16 25.73
N LEU A 107 3.03 -6.79 25.99
CA LEU A 107 4.19 -6.71 25.09
C LEU A 107 3.91 -7.34 23.72
N THR A 108 3.17 -8.46 23.68
CA THR A 108 2.76 -9.11 22.43
C THR A 108 1.78 -8.23 21.65
N LEU A 109 0.88 -7.53 22.36
CA LEU A 109 -0.04 -6.57 21.75
C LEU A 109 0.73 -5.45 21.04
N ILE A 110 1.71 -4.82 21.72
CA ILE A 110 2.56 -3.79 21.11
C ILE A 110 3.36 -4.34 19.93
N LYS A 111 3.96 -5.52 20.06
CA LYS A 111 4.72 -6.13 18.95
C LYS A 111 3.84 -6.37 17.72
N SER A 112 2.57 -6.71 17.91
CA SER A 112 1.63 -6.98 16.82
C SER A 112 1.25 -5.73 16.02
N THR A 113 1.51 -4.52 16.53
CA THR A 113 1.23 -3.28 15.80
C THR A 113 2.31 -2.91 14.80
N ILE A 114 3.51 -3.52 14.88
CA ILE A 114 4.67 -3.15 14.04
C ILE A 114 4.36 -3.35 12.55
N THR A 115 3.76 -4.49 12.19
CA THR A 115 3.44 -4.80 10.79
C THR A 115 2.37 -3.84 10.23
N PRO A 116 1.18 -3.67 10.87
CA PRO A 116 0.22 -2.66 10.42
C PRO A 116 0.81 -1.24 10.36
N LEU A 117 1.64 -0.86 11.33
CA LEU A 117 2.24 0.48 11.37
C LEU A 117 3.11 0.75 10.13
N SER A 118 3.83 -0.25 9.63
CA SER A 118 4.62 -0.11 8.40
C SER A 118 3.76 0.07 7.14
N TRP A 119 2.55 -0.47 7.12
CA TRP A 119 1.62 -0.26 6.00
C TRP A 119 0.99 1.14 6.07
N PHE A 120 0.69 1.63 7.27
CA PHE A 120 0.25 3.00 7.49
C PHE A 120 1.34 4.04 7.22
N GLY A 121 2.61 3.69 7.44
CA GLY A 121 3.76 4.57 7.27
C GLY A 121 4.02 4.98 5.81
N GLU A 122 3.47 4.23 4.85
CA GLU A 122 3.52 4.58 3.42
C GLU A 122 2.88 5.96 3.11
N ILE A 123 2.16 6.54 4.06
CA ILE A 123 1.76 7.96 4.07
C ILE A 123 2.93 8.91 3.77
N VAL A 124 4.18 8.48 3.95
CA VAL A 124 5.38 9.21 3.51
C VAL A 124 5.32 9.62 2.03
N ALA A 125 4.58 8.90 1.18
CA ALA A 125 4.30 9.28 -0.20
C ALA A 125 3.57 10.63 -0.31
N LEU A 126 2.76 11.02 0.69
CA LEU A 126 2.11 12.33 0.72
C LEU A 126 3.14 13.47 0.75
N ALA A 127 4.33 13.26 1.32
CA ALA A 127 5.38 14.28 1.31
C ALA A 127 5.79 14.68 -0.12
N VAL A 128 5.65 13.76 -1.09
CA VAL A 128 5.90 14.01 -2.51
C VAL A 128 4.72 14.72 -3.18
N ILE A 129 3.49 14.45 -2.75
CA ILE A 129 2.26 15.03 -3.32
C ILE A 129 1.98 16.44 -2.79
N ILE A 130 2.23 16.70 -1.50
CA ILE A 130 1.87 17.95 -0.83
C ILE A 130 2.28 19.22 -1.59
N PRO A 131 3.50 19.31 -2.18
CA PRO A 131 3.91 20.49 -2.95
C PRO A 131 3.03 20.80 -4.17
N TYR A 132 2.27 19.82 -4.66
CA TYR A 132 1.40 19.92 -5.84
C TYR A 132 -0.06 20.23 -5.48
N LEU A 133 -0.40 20.34 -4.20
CA LEU A 133 -1.75 20.68 -3.78
C LEU A 133 -2.03 22.18 -3.99
N ALA A 134 -3.22 22.49 -4.50
CA ALA A 134 -3.68 23.86 -4.71
C ALA A 134 -3.72 24.66 -3.40
N GLU A 135 -4.14 24.03 -2.29
CA GLU A 135 -4.19 24.64 -0.96
C GLU A 135 -3.41 23.82 0.06
N GLN A 136 -2.29 24.37 0.55
CA GLN A 136 -1.44 23.70 1.53
C GLN A 136 -1.87 23.96 3.00
N LYS A 137 -2.65 25.03 3.24
CA LYS A 137 -2.97 25.52 4.60
C LYS A 137 -3.74 24.52 5.46
N ASN A 138 -4.51 23.63 4.85
CA ASN A 138 -5.36 22.66 5.56
C ASN A 138 -4.88 21.21 5.42
N VAL A 139 -3.69 20.98 4.86
CA VAL A 139 -3.17 19.64 4.54
C VAL A 139 -3.17 18.72 5.76
N TYR A 140 -2.69 19.20 6.91
CA TYR A 140 -2.65 18.38 8.13
C TYR A 140 -4.03 17.84 8.53
N ARG A 141 -5.05 18.72 8.54
CA ARG A 141 -6.42 18.33 8.90
C ARG A 141 -7.03 17.38 7.86
N LEU A 142 -6.73 17.58 6.57
CA LEU A 142 -7.17 16.69 5.50
C LEU A 142 -6.52 15.32 5.62
N THR A 143 -5.22 15.26 5.88
CA THR A 143 -4.47 14.01 6.07
C THR A 143 -5.01 13.21 7.25
N ILE A 144 -5.30 13.84 8.39
CA ILE A 144 -5.91 13.13 9.55
C ILE A 144 -7.27 12.54 9.19
N LYS A 145 -8.13 13.29 8.49
CA LYS A 145 -9.44 12.78 8.07
C LYS A 145 -9.30 11.59 7.11
N ALA A 146 -8.37 11.67 6.16
CA ALA A 146 -8.09 10.58 5.24
C ALA A 146 -7.57 9.33 5.96
N LEU A 147 -6.64 9.50 6.91
CA LEU A 147 -6.11 8.41 7.73
C LEU A 147 -7.20 7.74 8.56
N PHE A 148 -8.04 8.54 9.23
CA PHE A 148 -9.14 8.00 10.02
C PHE A 148 -10.15 7.23 9.15
N PHE A 149 -10.45 7.74 7.96
CA PHE A 149 -11.31 7.04 7.01
C PHE A 149 -10.73 5.68 6.58
N VAL A 150 -9.44 5.65 6.22
CA VAL A 150 -8.75 4.41 5.85
C VAL A 150 -8.69 3.43 7.03
N LEU A 151 -8.41 3.93 8.24
CA LEU A 151 -8.41 3.13 9.46
C LEU A 151 -9.76 2.42 9.65
N VAL A 152 -10.87 3.16 9.56
CA VAL A 152 -12.21 2.58 9.70
C VAL A 152 -12.46 1.47 8.68
N LEU A 153 -12.09 1.67 7.41
CA LEU A 153 -12.27 0.66 6.37
C LEU A 153 -11.45 -0.61 6.64
N ILE A 154 -10.19 -0.46 7.06
CA ILE A 154 -9.31 -1.59 7.37
C ILE A 154 -9.82 -2.34 8.62
N GLU A 155 -10.28 -1.62 9.64
CA GLU A 155 -10.83 -2.22 10.86
C GLU A 155 -12.13 -2.98 10.59
N ILE A 156 -13.03 -2.44 9.75
CA ILE A 156 -14.22 -3.18 9.29
C ILE A 156 -13.80 -4.51 8.64
N ALA A 157 -12.78 -4.48 7.78
CA ALA A 157 -12.32 -5.69 7.12
C ALA A 157 -11.68 -6.69 8.07
N THR A 158 -10.83 -6.20 8.98
CA THR A 158 -10.08 -7.01 9.94
C THR A 158 -11.00 -7.65 10.98
N VAL A 159 -11.85 -6.84 11.61
CA VAL A 159 -12.85 -7.33 12.57
C VAL A 159 -13.85 -8.24 11.86
N GLY A 160 -14.26 -7.91 10.63
CA GLY A 160 -15.18 -8.71 9.84
C GLY A 160 -14.69 -10.14 9.62
N VAL A 161 -13.44 -10.33 9.16
CA VAL A 161 -12.88 -11.68 8.97
C VAL A 161 -12.67 -12.42 10.29
N LEU A 162 -12.30 -11.72 11.37
CA LEU A 162 -12.16 -12.30 12.70
C LEU A 162 -13.52 -12.76 13.27
N LEU A 163 -14.59 -12.01 13.05
CA LEU A 163 -15.94 -12.40 13.46
C LEU A 163 -16.45 -13.62 12.68
N VAL A 164 -16.02 -13.81 11.44
CA VAL A 164 -16.40 -15.00 10.64
C VAL A 164 -15.57 -16.22 11.04
N PHE A 165 -14.25 -16.10 11.09
CA PHE A 165 -13.34 -17.26 11.22
C PHE A 165 -12.72 -17.45 12.60
N GLY A 166 -12.71 -16.42 13.45
CA GLY A 166 -11.90 -16.38 14.66
C GLY A 166 -10.39 -16.23 14.37
N PRO A 167 -9.56 -16.00 15.40
CA PRO A 167 -8.14 -15.67 15.24
C PRO A 167 -7.31 -16.82 14.65
N THR A 168 -7.60 -18.06 15.02
CA THR A 168 -6.83 -19.24 14.58
C THR A 168 -6.99 -19.49 13.08
N LEU A 169 -8.21 -19.52 12.57
CA LEU A 169 -8.43 -19.72 11.13
C LEU A 169 -8.02 -18.49 10.33
N THR A 170 -8.31 -17.27 10.80
CA THR A 170 -7.90 -16.03 10.12
C THR A 170 -6.39 -15.99 9.88
N SER A 171 -5.58 -16.37 10.87
CA SER A 171 -4.12 -16.41 10.73
C SER A 171 -3.59 -17.53 9.85
N SER A 172 -4.40 -18.57 9.58
CA SER A 172 -4.02 -19.66 8.67
C SER A 172 -4.28 -19.36 7.19
N TYR A 173 -5.13 -18.37 6.89
CA TYR A 173 -5.45 -17.99 5.51
C TYR A 173 -4.46 -16.96 4.96
N PHE A 174 -3.93 -17.21 3.76
CA PHE A 174 -3.14 -16.21 3.03
C PHE A 174 -3.98 -14.99 2.63
N PHE A 175 -5.27 -15.20 2.32
CA PHE A 175 -6.19 -14.15 1.88
C PHE A 175 -7.52 -14.20 2.65
N PRO A 176 -7.55 -13.80 3.94
CA PRO A 176 -8.73 -13.98 4.79
C PRO A 176 -9.99 -13.30 4.24
N VAL A 177 -9.87 -12.10 3.67
CA VAL A 177 -11.01 -11.38 3.07
C VAL A 177 -11.58 -12.16 1.88
N LEU A 178 -10.70 -12.66 1.01
CA LEU A 178 -11.11 -13.47 -0.13
C LEU A 178 -11.75 -14.79 0.30
N SER A 179 -11.15 -15.50 1.26
CA SER A 179 -11.74 -16.72 1.85
C SER A 179 -13.09 -16.44 2.49
N GLY A 180 -13.25 -15.28 3.16
CA GLY A 180 -14.49 -14.84 3.79
C GLY A 180 -15.63 -14.69 2.80
N THR A 181 -15.35 -14.23 1.58
CA THR A 181 -16.39 -14.08 0.54
C THR A 181 -17.04 -15.40 0.15
N LYS A 182 -16.30 -16.51 0.26
CA LYS A 182 -16.81 -17.86 -0.06
C LYS A 182 -17.75 -18.42 1.01
N MET A 183 -17.75 -17.84 2.20
CA MET A 183 -18.68 -18.20 3.28
C MET A 183 -20.05 -17.54 3.10
N ILE A 184 -20.13 -16.47 2.31
CA ILE A 184 -21.36 -15.70 2.13
C ILE A 184 -22.27 -16.49 1.17
N ASN A 185 -23.36 -17.05 1.69
CA ASN A 185 -24.40 -17.66 0.87
C ASN A 185 -25.74 -16.95 1.11
N ILE A 186 -26.20 -16.19 0.11
CA ILE A 186 -27.50 -15.53 0.13
C ILE A 186 -28.45 -16.30 -0.76
N ALA A 187 -29.29 -17.13 -0.13
CA ALA A 187 -30.38 -17.87 -0.76
C ALA A 187 -29.99 -18.67 -2.03
N ASN A 188 -28.72 -19.11 -2.15
CA ASN A 188 -28.15 -19.76 -3.34
C ASN A 188 -28.32 -18.96 -4.65
N PHE A 189 -28.48 -17.63 -4.58
CA PHE A 189 -28.65 -16.77 -5.76
C PHE A 189 -27.41 -15.93 -6.05
N ILE A 190 -26.69 -15.49 -5.01
CA ILE A 190 -25.45 -14.70 -5.15
C ILE A 190 -24.28 -15.55 -4.65
N GLU A 191 -23.56 -16.16 -5.58
CA GLU A 191 -22.51 -17.15 -5.25
C GLU A 191 -21.08 -16.70 -5.61
N ARG A 192 -20.91 -15.68 -6.47
CA ARG A 192 -19.60 -15.24 -6.98
C ARG A 192 -19.13 -13.90 -6.39
N LEU A 193 -19.06 -13.82 -5.05
CA LEU A 193 -18.63 -12.59 -4.36
C LEU A 193 -17.12 -12.44 -4.25
N GLU A 194 -16.35 -13.49 -4.59
CA GLU A 194 -14.89 -13.48 -4.61
C GLU A 194 -14.31 -12.48 -5.62
N ILE A 195 -15.11 -12.01 -6.58
CA ILE A 195 -14.72 -10.95 -7.52
C ILE A 195 -14.58 -9.58 -6.85
N ILE A 196 -15.31 -9.33 -5.75
CA ILE A 196 -15.33 -8.02 -5.09
C ILE A 196 -13.95 -7.65 -4.51
N PRO A 197 -13.31 -8.49 -3.67
CA PRO A 197 -11.96 -8.22 -3.19
C PRO A 197 -10.94 -8.02 -4.32
N VAL A 198 -11.09 -8.77 -5.42
CA VAL A 198 -10.20 -8.66 -6.58
C VAL A 198 -10.32 -7.30 -7.25
N ILE A 199 -11.55 -6.83 -7.48
CA ILE A 199 -11.78 -5.49 -8.03
C ILE A 199 -11.13 -4.44 -7.13
N VAL A 200 -11.36 -4.52 -5.82
CA VAL A 200 -10.78 -3.59 -4.83
C VAL A 200 -9.25 -3.60 -4.87
N TRP A 201 -8.63 -4.78 -4.94
CA TRP A 201 -7.18 -4.92 -5.00
C TRP A 201 -6.59 -4.41 -6.31
N ILE A 202 -7.20 -4.72 -7.46
CA ILE A 202 -6.72 -4.26 -8.77
C ILE A 202 -6.81 -2.73 -8.86
N THR A 203 -7.95 -2.14 -8.51
CA THR A 203 -8.14 -0.69 -8.62
C THR A 203 -7.26 0.07 -7.61
N SER A 204 -7.19 -0.39 -6.36
CA SER A 204 -6.33 0.22 -5.33
C SER A 204 -4.84 0.04 -5.65
N GLY A 205 -4.45 -1.17 -6.06
CA GLY A 205 -3.08 -1.51 -6.47
C GLY A 205 -2.64 -0.69 -7.68
N THR A 206 -3.54 -0.45 -8.64
CA THR A 206 -3.25 0.38 -9.82
C THR A 206 -2.95 1.83 -9.44
N VAL A 207 -3.78 2.45 -8.60
CA VAL A 207 -3.54 3.82 -8.15
C VAL A 207 -2.26 3.91 -7.31
N LYS A 208 -2.06 2.96 -6.38
CA LYS A 208 -0.90 2.90 -5.49
C LYS A 208 0.40 2.68 -6.26
N GLY A 209 0.42 1.73 -7.19
CA GLY A 209 1.55 1.45 -8.08
C GLY A 209 1.89 2.64 -8.98
N ALA A 210 0.89 3.26 -9.62
CA ALA A 210 1.10 4.47 -10.42
C ALA A 210 1.65 5.64 -9.60
N LEU A 211 1.23 5.79 -8.34
CA LEU A 211 1.72 6.83 -7.43
C LEU A 211 3.20 6.61 -7.07
N PHE A 212 3.57 5.37 -6.72
CA PHE A 212 4.95 5.04 -6.41
C PHE A 212 5.87 5.13 -7.63
N LEU A 213 5.42 4.68 -8.80
CA LEU A 213 6.17 4.86 -10.04
C LEU A 213 6.35 6.35 -10.39
N TRP A 214 5.31 7.17 -10.19
CA TRP A 214 5.39 8.61 -10.36
C TRP A 214 6.40 9.26 -9.40
N ALA A 215 6.34 8.91 -8.11
CA ALA A 215 7.27 9.42 -7.10
C ALA A 215 8.72 9.00 -7.41
N ALA A 216 8.93 7.75 -7.83
CA ALA A 216 10.24 7.25 -8.26
C ALA A 216 10.77 7.99 -9.49
N ALA A 217 9.93 8.21 -10.52
CA ALA A 217 10.31 8.91 -11.74
C ALA A 217 10.65 10.38 -11.45
N LEU A 218 9.82 11.06 -10.65
CA LEU A 218 10.05 12.44 -10.23
C LEU A 218 11.33 12.58 -9.40
N GLY A 219 11.52 11.71 -8.39
CA GLY A 219 12.73 11.74 -7.58
C GLY A 219 13.99 11.44 -8.40
N SER A 220 13.91 10.48 -9.32
CA SER A 220 15.00 10.15 -10.24
C SER A 220 15.35 11.33 -11.15
N SER A 221 14.35 12.01 -11.70
CA SER A 221 14.57 13.17 -12.57
C SER A 221 15.28 14.31 -11.81
N GLN A 222 14.90 14.55 -10.55
CA GLN A 222 15.54 15.53 -9.69
C GLN A 222 16.99 15.17 -9.33
N LEU A 223 17.28 13.89 -9.07
CA LEU A 223 18.65 13.43 -8.77
C LEU A 223 19.58 13.56 -9.99
N LEU A 224 19.06 13.24 -11.17
CA LEU A 224 19.76 13.29 -12.45
C LEU A 224 19.79 14.71 -13.07
N GLY A 225 19.00 15.65 -12.55
CA GLY A 225 18.91 17.01 -13.07
C GLY A 225 18.16 17.11 -14.41
N LEU A 226 17.22 16.20 -14.66
CA LEU A 226 16.39 16.21 -15.86
C LEU A 226 15.23 17.21 -15.71
N LYS A 227 14.82 17.82 -16.83
CA LYS A 227 13.70 18.78 -16.86
C LYS A 227 12.33 18.11 -16.77
N ASP A 228 12.21 16.87 -17.23
CA ASP A 228 10.98 16.07 -17.22
C ASP A 228 11.29 14.67 -16.68
N TYR A 229 10.34 14.09 -15.93
CA TYR A 229 10.42 12.73 -15.41
C TYR A 229 9.92 11.68 -16.41
N ARG A 230 9.11 12.07 -17.39
CA ARG A 230 8.48 11.15 -18.35
C ARG A 230 9.45 10.20 -19.06
N PRO A 231 10.66 10.63 -19.50
CA PRO A 231 11.62 9.72 -20.13
C PRO A 231 12.08 8.57 -19.23
N LEU A 232 11.96 8.71 -17.91
CA LEU A 232 12.37 7.69 -16.94
C LEU A 232 11.28 6.65 -16.65
N ILE A 233 10.03 6.90 -17.05
CA ILE A 233 8.91 6.01 -16.73
C ILE A 233 9.14 4.62 -17.30
N LEU A 234 9.50 4.50 -18.58
CA LEU A 234 9.70 3.20 -19.22
C LEU A 234 10.91 2.43 -18.63
N PRO A 235 12.11 3.03 -18.46
CA PRO A 235 13.20 2.38 -17.75
C PRO A 235 12.81 1.90 -16.34
N LEU A 236 12.11 2.74 -15.57
CA LEU A 236 11.68 2.39 -14.21
C LEU A 236 10.61 1.30 -14.22
N ALA A 237 9.68 1.31 -15.18
CA ALA A 237 8.70 0.24 -15.37
C ALA A 237 9.38 -1.12 -15.63
N VAL A 238 10.42 -1.16 -16.46
CA VAL A 238 11.20 -2.39 -16.69
C VAL A 238 11.89 -2.85 -15.40
N ILE A 239 12.48 -1.92 -14.63
CA ILE A 239 13.09 -2.24 -13.33
C ILE A 239 12.04 -2.78 -12.35
N VAL A 240 10.89 -2.11 -12.21
CA VAL A 240 9.78 -2.53 -11.35
C VAL A 240 9.33 -3.94 -11.70
N THR A 241 9.01 -4.20 -12.97
CA THR A 241 8.58 -5.52 -13.44
C THR A 241 9.63 -6.60 -13.11
N SER A 242 10.90 -6.28 -13.33
CA SER A 242 12.02 -7.20 -13.06
C SER A 242 12.14 -7.51 -11.57
N LEU A 243 12.06 -6.49 -10.70
CA LEU A 243 12.11 -6.66 -9.25
C LEU A 243 10.91 -7.43 -8.73
N SER A 244 9.70 -7.13 -9.23
CA SER A 244 8.48 -7.86 -8.87
C SER A 244 8.59 -9.34 -9.19
N TYR A 245 9.23 -9.69 -10.31
CA TYR A 245 9.42 -11.08 -10.69
C TYR A 245 10.53 -11.77 -9.88
N LEU A 246 11.68 -11.11 -9.70
CA LEU A 246 12.92 -11.73 -9.21
C LEU A 246 13.07 -11.75 -7.68
N LEU A 247 12.54 -10.77 -6.95
CA LEU A 247 12.81 -10.61 -5.52
C LEU A 247 12.18 -11.72 -4.66
N HIS A 248 11.01 -12.21 -5.06
CA HIS A 248 10.25 -13.19 -4.31
C HIS A 248 9.94 -14.42 -5.18
N PRO A 249 10.58 -15.57 -4.93
CA PRO A 249 10.35 -16.78 -5.73
C PRO A 249 8.93 -17.35 -5.60
N SER A 250 8.26 -17.10 -4.48
CA SER A 250 6.91 -17.61 -4.21
C SER A 250 6.06 -16.59 -3.46
N ILE A 251 4.75 -16.82 -3.42
CA ILE A 251 3.83 -15.99 -2.64
C ILE A 251 4.05 -16.12 -1.13
N ILE A 252 4.49 -17.30 -0.67
CA ILE A 252 4.83 -17.54 0.74
C ILE A 252 6.06 -16.71 1.13
N ASP A 253 7.07 -16.67 0.26
CA ASP A 253 8.26 -15.86 0.47
C ASP A 253 7.92 -14.36 0.54
N LEU A 254 7.07 -13.87 -0.36
CA LEU A 254 6.55 -12.50 -0.32
C LEU A 254 5.84 -12.19 1.01
N LEU A 255 4.91 -13.04 1.45
CA LEU A 255 4.17 -12.81 2.70
C LEU A 255 5.08 -12.85 3.93
N ASN A 256 6.09 -13.72 3.94
CA ASN A 256 7.11 -13.75 4.99
C ASN A 256 7.93 -12.45 4.99
N PHE A 257 8.34 -11.96 3.82
CA PHE A 257 9.03 -10.69 3.70
C PHE A 257 8.17 -9.53 4.23
N LEU A 258 6.91 -9.44 3.83
CA LEU A 258 5.97 -8.38 4.23
C LEU A 258 5.68 -8.36 5.73
N THR A 259 5.70 -9.53 6.39
CA THR A 259 5.39 -9.63 7.82
C THR A 259 6.62 -9.50 8.70
N GLN A 260 7.79 -9.99 8.28
CA GLN A 260 8.99 -10.07 9.12
C GLN A 260 10.08 -9.06 8.78
N THR A 261 10.26 -8.71 7.50
CA THR A 261 11.38 -7.86 7.06
C THR A 261 10.94 -6.47 6.66
N PHE A 262 9.87 -6.39 5.86
CA PHE A 262 9.30 -5.14 5.38
C PHE A 262 9.04 -4.13 6.49
N PRO A 263 8.51 -4.49 7.68
CA PRO A 263 8.22 -3.47 8.68
C PRO A 263 9.44 -2.71 9.16
N PHE A 264 10.56 -3.39 9.39
CA PHE A 264 11.80 -2.74 9.81
C PHE A 264 12.42 -1.91 8.67
N TYR A 265 12.38 -2.44 7.45
CA TYR A 265 12.84 -1.75 6.25
C TYR A 265 12.03 -0.46 6.02
N ALA A 266 10.71 -0.55 5.93
CA ALA A 266 9.79 0.56 5.67
C ALA A 266 9.85 1.62 6.78
N LEU A 267 9.75 1.22 8.06
CA LEU A 267 9.77 2.17 9.18
C LEU A 267 11.10 2.93 9.29
N THR A 268 12.21 2.38 8.80
CA THR A 268 13.48 3.13 8.71
C THR A 268 13.33 4.37 7.83
N PHE A 269 12.61 4.26 6.71
CA PHE A 269 12.36 5.36 5.81
C PHE A 269 11.19 6.24 6.24
N GLU A 270 10.12 5.64 6.74
CA GLU A 270 8.87 6.33 7.07
C GLU A 270 8.97 7.12 8.36
N PHE A 271 9.70 6.59 9.35
CA PHE A 271 9.88 7.22 10.66
C PHE A 271 11.34 7.55 10.93
N GLY A 272 12.26 6.60 10.74
CA GLY A 272 13.67 6.75 11.11
C GLY A 272 14.34 7.98 10.47
N ILE A 273 14.32 8.08 9.14
CA ILE A 273 14.94 9.20 8.43
C ILE A 273 14.28 10.55 8.76
N PRO A 274 12.94 10.71 8.69
CA PRO A 274 12.27 11.96 9.07
C PRO A 274 12.56 12.37 10.51
N PHE A 275 12.58 11.42 11.45
CA PHE A 275 12.88 11.67 12.85
C PHE A 275 14.33 12.15 13.05
N LEU A 276 15.30 11.51 12.38
CA LEU A 276 16.70 11.96 12.39
C LEU A 276 16.84 13.37 11.81
N LEU A 277 16.16 13.67 10.71
CA LEU A 277 16.15 15.02 10.12
C LEU A 277 15.55 16.05 11.07
N LEU A 278 14.47 15.69 11.78
CA LEU A 278 13.86 16.55 12.80
C LEU A 278 14.83 16.85 13.94
N ILE A 279 15.52 15.83 14.48
CA ILE A 279 16.54 16.01 15.51
C ILE A 279 17.63 16.97 15.02
N ILE A 280 18.12 16.83 13.79
CA ILE A 280 19.15 17.71 13.23
C ILE A 280 18.65 19.17 13.17
N VAL A 281 17.39 19.38 12.77
CA VAL A 281 16.78 20.73 12.74
C VAL A 281 16.69 21.32 14.15
N LEU A 282 16.25 20.54 15.13
CA LEU A 282 16.14 21.00 16.52
C LEU A 282 17.51 21.34 17.13
N ILE A 283 18.54 20.54 16.85
CA ILE A 283 19.90 20.77 17.35
C ILE A 283 20.56 21.99 16.68
N LYS A 284 20.37 22.19 15.37
CA LYS A 284 20.92 23.37 14.66
C LYS A 284 20.24 24.69 15.06
N GLY A 285 19.19 24.61 15.89
CA GLY A 285 18.27 25.70 16.15
C GLY A 285 17.42 25.98 14.91
N SER A 286 16.19 26.46 15.12
CA SER A 286 15.34 27.01 14.06
C SER A 286 16.00 28.26 13.47
N GLY A 287 17.06 28.05 12.68
CA GLY A 287 17.83 29.10 12.05
C GLY A 287 16.93 29.84 11.09
N LYS A 288 16.50 31.03 11.52
CA LYS A 288 15.81 32.05 10.73
C LYS A 288 16.17 31.92 9.25
N LYS A 289 15.18 31.57 8.44
CA LYS A 289 15.00 32.13 7.10
C LYS A 289 13.58 32.66 7.04
#